data_AF-A0A7Y3GQL1-F1
#
_entry.id   AF-A0A7Y3GQL1-F1
#
_cell.length_a   1.000
_cell.length_b   1.000
_cell.length_c   1.000
_cell.angle_alpha   90.00
_cell.angle_beta   90.00
_cell.angle_gamma   90.00
#
_symmetry.space_group_name_H-M   'P 1'
#
loop_
_entity.id
_entity.type
_entity.pdbx_description
1 polymer ?
#
loop_
_entity_poly.entity_id
_entity_poly.type
_entity_poly.pdbx_seq_one_letter_code
_entity_poly.pdbx_strand_id
1 'polypeptide(L)'
;TRLSRVGYDNTLGYLEGGIASWQNAGKDIETLESVTAEELAQRAKEADINILDVRKDGEYQSMHVDGAQHFALDFINEQMDQISKDKTYYVHCAGGYRSVIASSILKARGFTELIDVEAGFSAIKHTDLPMTDYVCPSTLKS
;
A
#
# COMPACT_ATOMS: atom_id res chain seq x y z
N THR A 1 4.97 17.52 -20.70
CA THR A 1 4.25 17.21 -19.44
C THR A 1 5.28 16.84 -18.36
N ARG A 2 4.90 16.53 -17.11
CA ARG A 2 5.88 15.97 -16.14
C ARG A 2 6.47 14.62 -16.63
N LEU A 3 5.71 13.89 -17.47
CA LEU A 3 6.11 12.61 -18.08
C LEU A 3 7.23 12.75 -19.12
N SER A 4 7.18 13.78 -19.98
CA SER A 4 8.24 14.00 -20.98
C SER A 4 9.61 14.33 -20.37
N ARG A 5 9.64 14.83 -19.11
CA ARG A 5 10.91 15.09 -18.40
C ARG A 5 11.64 13.83 -17.94
N VAL A 6 10.97 12.68 -18.00
CA VAL A 6 11.52 11.37 -17.64
C VAL A 6 11.46 10.39 -18.83
N GLY A 7 11.39 10.91 -20.06
CA GLY A 7 11.51 10.13 -21.30
C GLY A 7 10.22 9.50 -21.82
N TYR A 8 9.06 9.78 -21.22
CA TYR A 8 7.76 9.39 -21.77
C TYR A 8 7.26 10.47 -22.74
N ASP A 9 7.75 10.40 -23.97
CA ASP A 9 7.48 11.42 -25.00
C ASP A 9 6.28 11.06 -25.90
N ASN A 10 5.86 9.80 -25.92
CA ASN A 10 4.75 9.32 -26.74
C ASN A 10 3.40 9.34 -25.99
N THR A 11 3.05 10.46 -25.37
CA THR A 11 1.72 10.63 -24.75
C THR A 11 0.70 10.97 -25.83
N LEU A 12 -0.14 10.00 -26.21
CA LEU A 12 -1.16 10.16 -27.26
C LEU A 12 -2.26 11.19 -26.90
N GLY A 13 -2.52 11.41 -25.61
CA GLY A 13 -3.53 12.33 -25.13
C GLY A 13 -3.86 12.11 -23.66
N TYR A 14 -5.05 12.56 -23.26
CA TYR A 14 -5.64 12.33 -21.94
C TYR A 14 -7.11 11.97 -22.11
N LEU A 15 -7.72 11.39 -21.08
CA LEU A 15 -9.16 11.12 -21.08
C LEU A 15 -9.93 12.42 -20.85
N GLU A 16 -10.58 12.92 -21.89
CA GLU A 16 -11.40 14.14 -21.81
C GLU A 16 -12.59 13.93 -20.83
N GLY A 17 -12.72 14.84 -19.85
CA GLY A 17 -13.67 14.72 -18.75
C GLY A 17 -13.31 13.67 -17.68
N GLY A 18 -12.12 13.05 -17.77
CA GLY A 18 -11.55 12.21 -16.73
C GLY A 18 -12.40 10.98 -16.38
N ILE A 19 -12.30 10.54 -15.12
CA ILE A 19 -12.99 9.32 -14.66
C ILE A 19 -14.51 9.41 -14.76
N ALA A 20 -15.09 10.61 -14.65
CA ALA A 20 -16.53 10.82 -14.79
C ALA A 20 -17.03 10.44 -16.20
N SER A 21 -16.30 10.81 -17.25
CA SER A 21 -16.62 10.40 -18.63
C SER A 21 -16.55 8.88 -18.80
N TRP A 22 -15.57 8.22 -18.17
CA TRP A 22 -15.44 6.76 -18.21
C TRP A 22 -16.64 6.07 -17.58
N GLN A 23 -17.04 6.53 -16.39
CA GLN A 23 -18.21 6.03 -15.66
C GLN A 23 -19.50 6.26 -16.44
N ASN A 24 -19.70 7.46 -16.98
CA ASN A 24 -20.89 7.81 -17.78
C ASN A 24 -20.98 6.99 -19.07
N ALA A 25 -19.85 6.55 -19.62
CA ALA A 25 -19.80 5.66 -20.78
C ALA A 25 -20.10 4.18 -20.44
N GLY A 26 -20.44 3.86 -19.18
CA GLY A 26 -20.76 2.50 -18.74
C GLY A 26 -19.57 1.54 -18.77
N LYS A 27 -18.35 2.07 -18.63
CA LYS A 27 -17.12 1.27 -18.59
C LYS A 27 -16.87 0.74 -17.19
N ASP A 28 -16.21 -0.42 -17.12
CA ASP A 28 -15.87 -1.06 -15.86
C ASP A 28 -14.96 -0.20 -15.00
N ILE A 29 -15.19 -0.24 -13.69
CA ILE A 29 -14.37 0.39 -12.66
C ILE A 29 -14.07 -0.62 -11.57
N GLU A 30 -12.92 -0.44 -10.92
CA GLU A 30 -12.61 -1.12 -9.68
C GLU A 30 -12.45 -0.10 -8.56
N THR A 31 -12.79 -0.52 -7.34
CA THR A 31 -12.63 0.25 -6.12
C THR A 31 -11.59 -0.41 -5.20
N LEU A 32 -11.05 0.37 -4.28
CA LEU A 32 -10.17 -0.10 -3.22
C LEU A 32 -10.87 0.21 -1.89
N GLU A 33 -11.11 -0.82 -1.08
CA GLU A 33 -11.59 -0.63 0.30
C GLU A 33 -10.50 0.07 1.11
N SER A 34 -10.92 0.89 2.06
CA SER A 34 -10.05 1.66 2.94
C SER A 34 -10.61 1.59 4.36
N VAL A 35 -9.74 1.42 5.35
CA VAL A 35 -10.08 1.39 6.78
C VAL A 35 -9.20 2.34 7.57
N THR A 36 -9.69 2.84 8.71
CA THR A 36 -8.86 3.64 9.61
C THR A 36 -7.87 2.78 10.38
N ALA A 37 -6.87 3.41 10.99
CA ALA A 37 -5.92 2.70 11.85
C ALA A 37 -6.61 2.07 13.07
N GLU A 38 -7.63 2.72 13.65
CA GLU A 38 -8.42 2.20 14.76
C GLU A 38 -9.24 0.98 14.36
N GLU A 39 -9.82 1.00 13.16
CA GLU A 39 -10.55 -0.15 12.63
C GLU A 39 -9.61 -1.33 12.35
N LEU A 40 -8.43 -1.07 11.77
CA LEU A 40 -7.39 -2.08 11.65
C LEU A 40 -7.05 -2.72 13.01
N ALA A 41 -6.82 -1.89 14.03
CA ALA A 41 -6.49 -2.34 15.38
C ALA A 41 -7.63 -3.16 16.02
N GLN A 42 -8.89 -2.79 15.77
CA GLN A 42 -10.03 -3.57 16.22
C GLN A 42 -10.11 -4.93 15.53
N ARG A 43 -9.98 -4.96 14.20
CA ARG A 43 -10.01 -6.22 13.42
C ARG A 43 -8.87 -7.17 13.82
N ALA A 44 -7.68 -6.63 14.13
CA ALA A 44 -6.53 -7.41 14.59
C ALA A 44 -6.72 -8.07 15.97
N LYS A 45 -7.66 -7.59 16.79
CA LYS A 45 -8.01 -8.23 18.07
C LYS A 45 -8.97 -9.40 17.90
N GLU A 46 -9.75 -9.38 16.83
CA GLU A 46 -10.80 -10.36 16.56
C GLU A 46 -10.28 -11.56 15.77
N ALA A 47 -9.29 -11.34 14.91
CA ALA A 47 -8.69 -12.37 14.08
C ALA A 47 -7.22 -12.08 13.77
N ASP A 48 -6.49 -13.14 13.40
CA ASP A 48 -5.17 -12.99 12.80
C ASP A 48 -5.30 -12.43 11.39
N ILE A 49 -4.69 -11.27 11.13
CA ILE A 49 -4.80 -10.51 9.88
C ILE A 49 -3.43 -10.36 9.22
N ASN A 50 -3.40 -10.35 7.88
CA ASN A 50 -2.15 -10.09 7.16
C ASN A 50 -1.99 -8.58 6.97
N ILE A 51 -1.02 -7.98 7.66
CA ILE A 51 -0.63 -6.58 7.48
C ILE A 51 0.54 -6.53 6.50
N LEU A 52 0.46 -5.69 5.47
CA LEU A 52 1.48 -5.53 4.44
C LEU A 52 2.07 -4.12 4.49
N ASP A 53 3.31 -3.99 4.95
CA ASP A 53 4.04 -2.72 4.98
C ASP A 53 4.82 -2.53 3.67
N VAL A 54 4.42 -1.53 2.88
CA VAL A 54 5.05 -1.23 1.58
C VAL A 54 6.06 -0.09 1.63
N ARG A 55 6.49 0.32 2.83
CA ARG A 55 7.55 1.32 3.02
C ARG A 55 8.92 0.76 2.60
N LYS A 56 9.91 1.64 2.53
CA LYS A 56 11.30 1.24 2.26
C LYS A 56 11.87 0.45 3.42
N ASP A 57 12.88 -0.39 3.15
CA ASP A 57 13.57 -1.21 4.14
C ASP A 57 13.98 -0.43 5.39
N GLY A 58 14.63 0.72 5.23
CA GLY A 58 15.07 1.54 6.37
C GLY A 58 13.91 2.05 7.23
N GLU A 59 12.74 2.34 6.63
CA GLU A 59 11.54 2.75 7.38
C GLU A 59 10.95 1.58 8.17
N TYR A 60 10.87 0.40 7.56
CA TYR A 60 10.37 -0.82 8.20
C TYR A 60 11.30 -1.27 9.33
N GLN A 61 12.60 -1.37 9.05
CA GLN A 61 13.63 -1.77 10.02
C GLN A 61 13.74 -0.81 11.21
N SER A 62 13.42 0.47 11.03
CA SER A 62 13.44 1.43 12.14
C SER A 62 12.32 1.15 13.14
N MET A 63 11.10 0.87 12.66
CA MET A 63 9.94 0.51 13.49
C MET A 63 8.79 0.09 12.58
N HIS A 64 8.11 -1.00 12.91
CA HIS A 64 6.93 -1.48 12.19
C HIS A 64 5.94 -2.15 13.14
N VAL A 65 4.74 -2.46 12.63
CA VAL A 65 3.74 -3.24 13.35
C VAL A 65 4.26 -4.67 13.52
N ASP A 66 4.18 -5.22 14.73
CA ASP A 66 4.63 -6.58 14.99
C ASP A 66 3.83 -7.58 14.14
N GLY A 67 4.52 -8.56 13.56
CA GLY A 67 3.93 -9.52 12.63
C GLY A 67 3.60 -8.98 11.23
N ALA A 68 3.82 -7.71 10.92
CA ALA A 68 3.60 -7.19 9.57
C ALA A 68 4.60 -7.76 8.56
N GLN A 69 4.09 -8.20 7.40
CA GLN A 69 4.92 -8.61 6.27
C GLN A 69 5.49 -7.36 5.58
N HIS A 70 6.80 -7.31 5.37
CA HIS A 70 7.44 -6.26 4.58
C HIS A 70 7.43 -6.60 3.09
N PHE A 71 6.98 -5.66 2.26
CA PHE A 71 6.93 -5.81 0.80
C PHE A 71 7.10 -4.43 0.15
N ALA A 72 8.35 -3.98 -0.01
CA ALA A 72 8.65 -2.63 -0.43
C ALA A 72 8.13 -2.32 -1.85
N LEU A 73 7.41 -1.21 -2.01
CA LEU A 73 6.90 -0.76 -3.30
C LEU A 73 8.01 -0.60 -4.36
N ASP A 74 9.21 -0.18 -3.95
CA ASP A 74 10.35 0.02 -4.84
C ASP A 74 10.76 -1.28 -5.59
N PHE A 75 10.47 -2.46 -5.01
CA PHE A 75 10.81 -3.78 -5.54
C PHE A 75 9.57 -4.63 -5.91
N ILE A 76 8.40 -4.00 -6.01
CA ILE A 76 7.11 -4.69 -6.22
C ILE A 76 7.10 -5.63 -7.43
N ASN A 77 7.84 -5.33 -8.49
CA ASN A 77 7.89 -6.16 -9.70
C ASN A 77 8.76 -7.40 -9.54
N GLU A 78 9.74 -7.33 -8.64
CA GLU A 78 10.78 -8.35 -8.45
C GLU A 78 10.39 -9.35 -7.36
N GLN A 79 9.52 -8.95 -6.43
CA GLN A 79 9.20 -9.69 -5.21
C GLN A 79 7.76 -10.24 -5.18
N MET A 80 7.06 -10.24 -6.32
CA MET A 80 5.64 -10.63 -6.40
C MET A 80 5.34 -12.04 -5.87
N ASP A 81 6.34 -12.92 -5.83
CA ASP A 81 6.27 -14.29 -5.33
C ASP A 81 6.20 -14.37 -3.79
N GLN A 82 6.49 -13.27 -3.08
CA GLN A 82 6.48 -13.23 -1.61
C GLN A 82 5.07 -13.07 -1.02
N ILE A 83 4.08 -12.71 -1.83
CA ILE A 83 2.69 -12.48 -1.40
C ILE A 83 1.74 -13.47 -2.09
N SER A 84 0.73 -13.94 -1.37
CA SER A 84 -0.25 -14.90 -1.88
C SER A 84 -1.52 -14.20 -2.33
N LYS A 85 -2.10 -14.60 -3.47
CA LYS A 85 -3.39 -14.06 -3.93
C LYS A 85 -4.59 -14.53 -3.10
N ASP A 86 -4.41 -15.60 -2.32
CA ASP A 86 -5.50 -16.22 -1.54
C ASP A 86 -5.69 -15.58 -0.17
N LYS A 87 -4.92 -14.52 0.15
CA LYS A 87 -4.95 -13.83 1.43
C LYS A 87 -5.50 -12.42 1.28
N THR A 88 -6.27 -12.00 2.28
CA THR A 88 -6.61 -10.59 2.47
C THR A 88 -5.46 -9.84 3.12
N TYR A 89 -5.04 -8.73 2.52
CA TYR A 89 -3.99 -7.87 3.05
C TYR A 89 -4.50 -6.48 3.42
N TYR A 90 -4.11 -6.02 4.61
CA TYR A 90 -4.20 -4.63 5.04
C TYR A 90 -2.91 -3.91 4.67
N VAL A 91 -2.94 -3.15 3.59
CA VAL A 91 -1.78 -2.53 2.97
C VAL A 91 -1.60 -1.12 3.53
N HIS A 92 -0.41 -0.83 4.06
CA HIS A 92 -0.09 0.50 4.54
C HIS A 92 1.30 0.95 4.10
N CYS A 93 1.49 2.26 4.03
CA CYS A 93 2.82 2.85 3.92
C CYS A 93 3.07 3.82 5.09
N ALA A 94 3.85 4.89 4.91
CA ALA A 94 4.02 5.89 5.96
C ALA A 94 2.79 6.81 6.15
N GLY A 95 2.05 7.11 5.08
CA GLY A 95 1.02 8.15 5.06
C GLY A 95 -0.16 7.88 4.12
N GLY A 96 -0.33 6.66 3.61
CA GLY A 96 -1.40 6.23 2.67
C GLY A 96 -1.08 6.35 1.18
N TYR A 97 -0.23 7.29 0.73
CA TYR A 97 -0.03 7.49 -0.72
C TYR A 97 0.60 6.29 -1.45
N ARG A 98 1.65 5.68 -0.90
CA ARG A 98 2.33 4.54 -1.52
C ARG A 98 1.53 3.25 -1.44
N SER A 99 0.68 3.08 -0.42
CA SER A 99 -0.16 1.89 -0.28
C SER A 99 -1.26 1.86 -1.35
N VAL A 100 -1.88 3.00 -1.67
CA VAL A 100 -2.81 3.09 -2.81
C VAL A 100 -2.13 2.73 -4.15
N ILE A 101 -0.89 3.18 -4.37
CA ILE A 101 -0.12 2.82 -5.58
C ILE A 101 0.17 1.31 -5.61
N ALA A 102 0.68 0.75 -4.50
CA ALA A 102 0.97 -0.67 -4.39
C ALA A 102 -0.29 -1.50 -4.64
N SER A 103 -1.40 -1.18 -3.97
CA SER A 103 -2.68 -1.85 -4.13
C SER A 103 -3.20 -1.77 -5.58
N SER A 104 -3.08 -0.63 -6.24
CA SER A 104 -3.47 -0.50 -7.67
C SER A 104 -2.65 -1.42 -8.58
N ILE A 105 -1.34 -1.50 -8.37
CA ILE A 105 -0.45 -2.40 -9.13
C ILE A 105 -0.80 -3.87 -8.87
N LEU A 106 -1.06 -4.22 -7.61
CA LEU A 106 -1.41 -5.58 -7.21
C LEU A 106 -2.78 -5.99 -7.76
N LYS A 107 -3.80 -5.12 -7.71
CA LYS A 107 -5.12 -5.39 -8.33
C LYS A 107 -5.00 -5.65 -9.83
N ALA A 108 -4.22 -4.84 -10.54
CA ALA A 108 -3.94 -5.05 -11.96
C ALA A 108 -3.24 -6.39 -12.26
N ARG A 109 -2.66 -7.05 -11.24
CA ARG A 109 -2.03 -8.38 -11.32
C ARG A 109 -2.91 -9.50 -10.77
N GLY A 110 -4.17 -9.21 -10.45
CA GLY A 110 -5.16 -10.17 -10.00
C GLY A 110 -5.13 -10.47 -8.50
N PHE A 111 -4.63 -9.55 -7.68
CA PHE A 111 -4.86 -9.59 -6.23
C PHE A 111 -6.19 -8.88 -5.93
N THR A 112 -7.19 -9.60 -5.44
CA THR A 112 -8.53 -9.04 -5.25
C THR A 112 -8.77 -8.55 -3.82
N GLU A 113 -8.14 -9.20 -2.84
CA GLU A 113 -8.38 -8.99 -1.42
C GLU A 113 -7.38 -8.00 -0.79
N LEU A 114 -7.46 -6.74 -1.18
CA LEU A 114 -6.59 -5.67 -0.67
C LEU A 114 -7.42 -4.55 -0.03
N ILE A 115 -7.02 -4.14 1.17
CA ILE A 115 -7.64 -3.08 1.95
C ILE A 115 -6.55 -2.06 2.28
N ASP A 116 -6.73 -0.80 1.89
CA ASP A 116 -5.81 0.29 2.24
C ASP A 116 -6.01 0.72 3.70
N VAL A 117 -4.92 1.10 4.38
CA VAL A 117 -4.99 1.67 5.72
C VAL A 117 -4.71 3.18 5.66
N GLU A 118 -5.73 3.96 6.01
CA GLU A 118 -5.70 5.42 5.93
C GLU A 118 -4.61 6.02 6.81
N ALA A 119 -3.96 7.07 6.30
CA ALA A 119 -2.82 7.75 6.93
C ALA A 119 -1.63 6.82 7.28
N GLY A 120 -1.69 5.54 6.91
CA GLY A 120 -0.66 4.53 7.08
C GLY A 120 -0.06 4.47 8.49
N PHE A 121 1.24 4.18 8.54
CA PHE A 121 2.02 4.01 9.77
C PHE A 121 1.96 5.24 10.69
N SER A 122 1.78 6.45 10.12
CA SER A 122 1.65 7.68 10.91
C SER A 122 0.43 7.68 11.82
N ALA A 123 -0.67 7.01 11.42
CA ALA A 123 -1.84 6.82 12.27
C ALA A 123 -1.74 5.52 13.09
N ILE A 124 -1.28 4.42 12.47
CA ILE A 124 -1.16 3.11 13.12
C ILE A 124 -0.33 3.17 14.40
N LYS A 125 0.78 3.93 14.43
CA LYS A 125 1.63 4.09 15.63
C LYS A 125 0.94 4.74 16.85
N HIS A 126 -0.26 5.29 16.67
CA HIS A 126 -1.08 5.88 17.73
C HIS A 126 -2.22 4.97 18.19
N THR A 127 -2.31 3.76 17.64
CA THR A 127 -3.24 2.71 18.05
C THR A 127 -2.62 1.82 19.12
N ASP A 128 -3.36 0.80 19.56
CA ASP A 128 -2.87 -0.24 20.49
C ASP A 128 -2.32 -1.48 19.80
N LEU A 129 -2.08 -1.42 18.49
CA LEU A 129 -1.36 -2.48 17.78
C LEU A 129 0.08 -2.62 18.33
N PRO A 130 0.55 -3.84 18.57
CA PRO A 130 1.93 -4.07 18.99
C PRO A 130 2.89 -3.60 17.90
N MET A 131 3.98 -2.94 18.32
CA MET A 131 5.03 -2.43 17.44
C MET A 131 6.36 -3.05 17.85
N THR A 132 7.27 -3.17 16.90
CA THR A 132 8.66 -3.48 17.23
C THR A 132 9.31 -2.33 18.00
N ASP A 133 10.36 -2.63 18.75
CA ASP A 133 11.20 -1.60 19.35
C ASP A 133 11.78 -0.69 18.27
N TYR A 134 11.87 0.61 18.58
CA TYR A 134 12.47 1.56 17.68
C TYR A 134 13.99 1.36 17.61
N VAL A 135 14.51 1.16 16.39
CA VAL A 135 15.93 1.11 16.07
C VAL A 135 16.31 2.37 15.29
N CYS A 136 17.37 3.06 15.72
CA CYS A 136 17.80 4.27 15.03
C CYS A 136 18.32 3.94 13.62
N PRO A 137 17.75 4.53 12.53
CA PRO A 137 18.15 4.14 11.18
C PRO A 137 19.63 4.40 10.85
N SER A 138 20.27 5.36 11.52
CA SER A 138 21.72 5.60 11.36
C SER A 138 22.61 4.47 11.92
N THR A 139 22.03 3.53 12.66
CA THR A 139 22.73 2.36 13.22
C THR A 139 22.49 1.08 12.43
N LEU A 140 21.58 1.12 11.44
CA LEU A 140 21.32 0.01 10.55
C LEU A 140 22.49 -0.10 9.57
N LYS A 141 23.11 -1.29 9.50
CA LYS A 141 24.18 -1.56 8.53
C LYS A 141 23.55 -1.65 7.14
N SER A 142 24.05 -0.82 6.23
CA SER A 142 23.78 -0.86 4.78
C SER A 142 24.17 -2.19 4.15
#